data_AF-A0A9E5PG69-F1
#
_entry.id   AF-A0A9E5PG69-F1
#
_cell.length_a   1.000
_cell.length_b   1.000
_cell.length_c   1.000
_cell.angle_alpha   90.00
_cell.angle_beta   90.00
_cell.angle_gamma   90.00
#
_symmetry.space_group_name_H-M   'P 1'
#
loop_
_entity.id
_entity.type
_entity.pdbx_description
1 polymer ?
#
loop_
_entity_poly.entity_id
_entity_poly.type
_entity_poly.pdbx_seq_one_letter_code
_entity_poly.pdbx_strand_id
1 'polypeptide(L)'
;MRCISMPKAGRPLAHLSVAVVILLSAALAAVPAVAQEAVYPGEEWEYVWRDARALQAYGWSRPELSRAWRFIRDSSKTTGLMVIDRGRVILEFGDVEGLSYVASVRKSILAMLYGRYVEDGTIDLEKTLAQLGMDDVGGLLDIEKQATIHHLITARSGVYHPASNSGDNLADAPERGSQRPGEYMLYSNWDFNAAGAVFEQETGVNIYDALEEQLAIPLQFQDWDRSAQRKSGNLEISRNPAYHMWLSTRDMARIGYLMLREGRWGDEHVISRDWARRISSVVTPLDGMNPVWRRDGSLGYGYMWWIWDGPNAVGPFEGAYQASGAWGQWIIVMPVLDLVIAHKTNAVYRRSTSGATRQRLIDLLLDAKLDADGKPYPWRAEVAAGVLNGADSLVTHTDRYSLASALAHRAIAIDSTEGTLLRALGVFKRITQLDPQSIYALYAVGRTALLANTDLDLAVRSFKQYLEHEQQPEIPSHAAARWRLGMVYELQGRIEEARAEYEAALRLDPSFARAGEALGKLLPKR
;
A
#
# COMPACT_ATOMS: atom_id res chain seq x y z
N MET A 1 -3.42 -61.35 -61.51
CA MET A 1 -3.35 -61.25 -62.99
C MET A 1 -3.22 -59.78 -63.37
N ARG A 2 -2.39 -59.51 -64.38
CA ARG A 2 -1.95 -58.20 -64.88
C ARG A 2 -3.13 -57.27 -65.24
N CYS A 3 -2.96 -55.95 -65.11
CA CYS A 3 -2.75 -55.10 -66.29
C CYS A 3 -2.48 -53.63 -65.94
N ILE A 4 -1.44 -53.12 -66.59
CA ILE A 4 -1.05 -51.73 -66.75
C ILE A 4 -1.87 -51.16 -67.92
N SER A 5 -2.40 -49.93 -67.80
CA SER A 5 -2.50 -49.00 -68.95
C SER A 5 -2.82 -47.57 -68.51
N MET A 6 -1.91 -46.65 -68.78
CA MET A 6 -2.21 -45.27 -69.21
C MET A 6 -2.10 -45.26 -70.75
N PRO A 7 -2.83 -44.41 -71.53
CA PRO A 7 -2.44 -42.99 -71.67
C PRO A 7 -3.52 -41.95 -72.09
N LYS A 8 -3.20 -40.68 -71.74
CA LYS A 8 -3.34 -39.35 -72.41
C LYS A 8 -4.54 -38.96 -73.31
N ALA A 9 -4.90 -37.67 -73.11
CA ALA A 9 -5.35 -36.60 -74.05
C ALA A 9 -6.81 -36.16 -73.84
N GLY A 10 -7.21 -34.88 -73.73
CA GLY A 10 -6.53 -33.58 -73.76
C GLY A 10 -7.57 -32.43 -73.78
N ARG A 11 -7.08 -31.19 -73.54
CA ARG A 11 -7.69 -29.86 -73.80
C ARG A 11 -8.85 -29.37 -72.87
N PRO A 12 -9.19 -28.06 -72.83
CA PRO A 12 -8.39 -26.98 -72.21
C PRO A 12 -9.22 -26.01 -71.32
N LEU A 13 -8.50 -25.25 -70.48
CA LEU A 13 -8.75 -23.87 -70.00
C LEU A 13 -10.20 -23.38 -69.79
N ALA A 14 -10.59 -23.27 -68.52
CA ALA A 14 -11.48 -22.22 -68.03
C ALA A 14 -10.73 -21.42 -66.95
N HIS A 15 -10.59 -20.12 -67.19
CA HIS A 15 -9.99 -19.16 -66.28
C HIS A 15 -10.84 -19.03 -65.01
N LEU A 16 -10.29 -19.45 -63.86
CA LEU A 16 -10.77 -19.01 -62.55
C LEU A 16 -9.74 -18.07 -61.96
N SER A 17 -10.06 -16.78 -61.93
CA SER A 17 -9.29 -15.75 -61.25
C SER A 17 -9.36 -16.00 -59.75
N VAL A 18 -8.34 -16.64 -59.18
CA VAL A 18 -8.13 -16.72 -57.73
C VAL A 18 -7.46 -15.41 -57.31
N ALA A 19 -8.22 -14.53 -56.68
CA ALA A 19 -7.67 -13.41 -55.93
C ALA A 19 -6.92 -13.97 -54.71
N VAL A 20 -5.59 -14.01 -54.78
CA VAL A 20 -4.74 -14.30 -53.62
C VAL A 20 -4.68 -13.03 -52.78
N VAL A 21 -5.45 -12.99 -51.70
CA VAL A 21 -5.27 -12.01 -50.63
C VAL A 21 -4.03 -12.44 -49.85
N ILE A 22 -2.89 -11.78 -50.10
CA ILE A 22 -1.71 -11.90 -49.26
C ILE A 22 -2.00 -11.13 -47.96
N LEU A 23 -2.43 -11.85 -46.92
CA LEU A 23 -2.42 -11.34 -45.56
C LEU A 23 -0.95 -11.27 -45.12
N LEU A 24 -0.33 -10.10 -45.28
CA LEU A 24 0.90 -9.73 -44.58
C LEU A 24 0.57 -9.57 -43.09
N SER A 25 0.56 -10.68 -42.36
CA SER A 25 0.63 -10.66 -40.91
C SER A 25 2.03 -10.18 -40.52
N ALA A 26 2.16 -8.90 -40.22
CA ALA A 26 3.32 -8.36 -39.52
C ALA A 26 3.34 -8.93 -38.10
N ALA A 27 3.94 -10.11 -37.95
CA ALA A 27 4.37 -10.59 -36.65
C ALA A 27 5.52 -9.68 -36.21
N LEU A 28 5.20 -8.64 -35.43
CA LEU A 28 6.21 -8.03 -34.58
C LEU A 28 6.65 -9.13 -33.61
N ALA A 29 7.79 -9.74 -33.90
CA ALA A 29 8.52 -10.48 -32.90
C ALA A 29 8.80 -9.50 -31.76
N ALA A 30 8.11 -9.68 -30.64
CA ALA A 30 8.47 -9.00 -29.40
C ALA A 30 9.92 -9.37 -29.11
N VAL A 31 10.82 -8.39 -29.26
CA VAL A 31 12.19 -8.52 -28.75
C VAL A 31 12.02 -8.78 -27.26
N PRO A 32 12.48 -9.91 -26.71
CA PRO A 32 12.44 -10.10 -25.27
C PRO A 32 13.25 -8.95 -24.68
N ALA A 33 12.61 -8.14 -23.83
CA ALA A 33 13.32 -7.16 -23.04
C ALA A 33 14.41 -7.94 -22.29
N VAL A 34 15.67 -7.66 -22.59
CA VAL A 34 16.80 -8.22 -21.84
C VAL A 34 16.54 -7.76 -20.41
N ALA A 35 16.17 -8.70 -19.54
CA ALA A 35 16.03 -8.40 -18.12
C ALA A 35 17.37 -7.84 -17.67
N GLN A 36 17.39 -6.57 -17.31
CA GLN A 36 18.60 -5.94 -16.80
C GLN A 36 19.00 -6.72 -15.55
N GLU A 37 20.22 -7.26 -15.55
CA GLU A 37 20.72 -8.06 -14.44
C GLU A 37 20.67 -7.22 -13.15
N ALA A 38 20.13 -7.81 -12.08
CA ALA A 38 19.91 -7.09 -10.83
C ALA A 38 21.26 -6.65 -10.24
N VAL A 39 21.38 -5.35 -9.92
CA VAL A 39 22.58 -4.82 -9.25
C VAL A 39 22.48 -5.13 -7.76
N TYR A 40 23.34 -6.01 -7.25
CA TYR A 40 23.48 -6.23 -5.82
C TYR A 40 24.58 -5.32 -5.27
N PRO A 41 24.34 -4.59 -4.16
CA PRO A 41 25.39 -3.77 -3.57
C PRO A 41 26.52 -4.67 -3.04
N GLY A 42 27.76 -4.23 -3.22
CA GLY A 42 28.93 -4.88 -2.63
C GLY A 42 29.05 -4.55 -1.14
N GLU A 43 30.29 -4.45 -0.64
CA GLU A 43 30.56 -4.00 0.73
C GLU A 43 29.96 -2.61 1.00
N GLU A 44 29.95 -1.76 -0.03
CA GLU A 44 29.39 -0.42 0.01
C GLU A 44 28.25 -0.25 -1.01
N TRP A 45 27.33 0.66 -0.69
CA TRP A 45 26.25 1.03 -1.60
C TRP A 45 26.75 1.85 -2.81
N GLU A 46 26.22 1.56 -3.99
CA GLU A 46 26.40 2.42 -5.17
C GLU A 46 25.42 3.60 -5.15
N TYR A 47 25.93 4.81 -5.43
CA TYR A 47 25.16 6.05 -5.33
C TYR A 47 24.96 6.70 -6.70
N VAL A 48 23.70 6.92 -7.09
CA VAL A 48 23.37 7.62 -8.34
C VAL A 48 23.08 9.10 -8.09
N TRP A 49 22.51 9.44 -6.93
CA TRP A 49 22.01 10.79 -6.64
C TRP A 49 23.08 11.88 -6.58
N ARG A 50 24.37 11.50 -6.47
CA ARG A 50 25.51 12.40 -6.41
C ARG A 50 25.81 13.09 -7.74
N ASP A 51 25.41 12.48 -8.87
CA ASP A 51 25.54 13.08 -10.20
C ASP A 51 24.16 13.34 -10.83
N ALA A 52 23.91 14.57 -11.25
CA ALA A 52 22.59 14.97 -11.75
C ALA A 52 22.22 14.32 -13.08
N ARG A 53 23.20 14.12 -13.98
CA ARG A 53 22.97 13.52 -15.29
C ARG A 53 22.74 12.03 -15.14
N ALA A 54 23.53 11.37 -14.29
CA ALA A 54 23.35 9.97 -13.95
C ALA A 54 21.97 9.75 -13.32
N LEU A 55 21.56 10.58 -12.35
CA LEU A 55 20.25 10.49 -11.70
C LEU A 55 19.09 10.66 -12.69
N GLN A 56 19.19 11.62 -13.61
CA GLN A 56 18.18 11.82 -14.64
C GLN A 56 18.13 10.64 -15.63
N ALA A 57 19.28 10.17 -16.10
CA ALA A 57 19.36 8.98 -16.95
C ALA A 57 18.88 7.70 -16.25
N TYR A 58 18.95 7.69 -14.91
CA TYR A 58 18.42 6.62 -14.07
C TYR A 58 16.91 6.77 -13.80
N GLY A 59 16.23 7.75 -14.41
CA GLY A 59 14.78 7.88 -14.31
C GLY A 59 14.30 8.67 -13.08
N TRP A 60 15.10 9.63 -12.60
CA TRP A 60 14.72 10.48 -11.47
C TRP A 60 14.96 11.96 -11.73
N SER A 61 13.95 12.78 -11.44
CA SER A 61 14.03 14.23 -11.54
C SER A 61 14.71 14.84 -10.31
N ARG A 62 15.89 15.43 -10.51
CA ARG A 62 16.64 16.10 -9.43
C ARG A 62 15.87 17.27 -8.78
N PRO A 63 15.21 18.17 -9.53
CA PRO A 63 14.38 19.21 -8.93
C PRO A 63 13.27 18.66 -8.02
N GLU A 64 12.61 17.58 -8.44
CA GLU A 64 11.50 16.98 -7.70
C GLU A 64 12.00 16.20 -6.47
N LEU A 65 13.10 15.44 -6.59
CA LEU A 65 13.77 14.81 -5.44
C LEU A 65 14.24 15.86 -4.41
N SER A 66 14.64 17.04 -4.87
CA SER A 66 15.01 18.14 -3.97
C SER A 66 13.81 18.67 -3.17
N ARG A 67 12.56 18.48 -3.63
CA ARG A 67 11.36 18.75 -2.81
C ARG A 67 11.20 17.70 -1.73
N ALA A 68 11.39 16.42 -2.05
CA ALA A 68 11.36 15.33 -1.07
C ALA A 68 12.41 15.59 0.02
N TRP A 69 13.64 15.91 -0.37
CA TRP A 69 14.73 16.22 0.55
C TRP A 69 14.41 17.40 1.49
N ARG A 70 13.87 18.51 0.94
CA ARG A 70 13.45 19.66 1.77
C ARG A 70 12.33 19.31 2.74
N PHE A 71 11.33 18.55 2.30
CA PHE A 71 10.27 18.06 3.17
C PHE A 71 10.83 17.19 4.30
N ILE A 72 11.80 16.32 4.00
CA ILE A 72 12.47 15.50 5.00
C ILE A 72 13.15 16.41 6.03
N ARG A 73 14.00 17.34 5.57
CA ARG A 73 14.72 18.28 6.46
C ARG A 73 13.78 19.10 7.34
N ASP A 74 12.73 19.66 6.76
CA ASP A 74 11.96 20.74 7.38
C ASP A 74 10.70 20.26 8.11
N SER A 75 10.18 19.08 7.79
CA SER A 75 8.81 18.71 8.19
C SER A 75 8.63 17.25 8.64
N SER A 76 9.62 16.38 8.44
CA SER A 76 9.40 14.94 8.62
C SER A 76 9.82 14.34 9.97
N LYS A 77 10.72 15.03 10.70
CA LYS A 77 11.44 14.52 11.87
C LYS A 77 12.30 13.26 11.61
N THR A 78 12.55 12.90 10.34
CA THR A 78 13.47 11.83 9.95
C THR A 78 14.87 12.05 10.54
N THR A 79 15.54 10.96 10.92
CA THR A 79 16.96 10.99 11.32
C THR A 79 17.85 10.23 10.37
N GLY A 80 17.32 9.24 9.66
CA GLY A 80 18.00 8.49 8.62
C GLY A 80 17.00 8.05 7.54
N LEU A 81 17.37 8.18 6.27
CA LEU A 81 16.59 7.67 5.14
C LEU A 81 17.55 7.21 4.04
N MET A 82 17.21 6.07 3.44
CA MET A 82 17.76 5.62 2.17
C MET A 82 16.66 5.15 1.24
N VAL A 83 16.76 5.55 -0.02
CA VAL A 83 15.88 5.09 -1.11
C VAL A 83 16.74 4.38 -2.14
N ILE A 84 16.41 3.12 -2.39
CA ILE A 84 17.12 2.23 -3.31
C ILE A 84 16.22 1.95 -4.51
N ASP A 85 16.69 2.25 -5.72
CA ASP A 85 16.02 1.89 -6.99
C ASP A 85 16.96 0.98 -7.79
N ARG A 86 16.48 -0.21 -8.17
CA ARG A 86 17.24 -1.20 -8.94
C ARG A 86 18.64 -1.47 -8.35
N GLY A 87 18.74 -1.51 -7.03
CA GLY A 87 19.97 -1.83 -6.30
C GLY A 87 20.93 -0.67 -6.03
N ARG A 88 20.58 0.56 -6.45
CA ARG A 88 21.41 1.75 -6.22
C ARG A 88 20.68 2.82 -5.43
N VAL A 89 21.43 3.61 -4.67
CA VAL A 89 20.89 4.67 -3.82
C VAL A 89 20.56 5.90 -4.67
N ILE A 90 19.28 6.30 -4.66
CA ILE A 90 18.77 7.49 -5.38
C ILE A 90 18.43 8.65 -4.43
N LEU A 91 18.40 8.41 -3.12
CA LEU A 91 18.29 9.45 -2.11
C LEU A 91 18.84 8.95 -0.79
N GLU A 92 19.60 9.80 -0.11
CA GLU A 92 20.11 9.59 1.24
C GLU A 92 19.86 10.85 2.08
N PHE A 93 19.51 10.68 3.36
CA PHE A 93 19.35 11.79 4.29
C PHE A 93 19.70 11.39 5.72
N GLY A 94 20.43 12.27 6.41
CA GLY A 94 20.68 12.16 7.84
C GLY A 94 21.78 11.16 8.21
N ASP A 95 21.75 10.68 9.45
CA ASP A 95 22.64 9.65 9.95
C ASP A 95 22.11 8.27 9.55
N VAL A 96 22.73 7.69 8.53
CA VAL A 96 22.36 6.37 8.00
C VAL A 96 23.15 5.23 8.61
N GLU A 97 24.20 5.54 9.36
CA GLU A 97 25.17 4.59 9.94
C GLU A 97 24.80 4.27 11.40
N GLY A 98 24.25 5.25 12.13
CA GLY A 98 23.95 5.14 13.54
C GLY A 98 23.00 3.99 13.89
N LEU A 99 23.49 3.09 14.75
CA LEU A 99 22.68 2.04 15.37
C LEU A 99 21.63 2.64 16.30
N SER A 100 20.36 2.36 16.02
CA SER A 100 19.27 2.75 16.90
C SER A 100 18.15 1.74 16.89
N TYR A 101 17.34 1.77 17.95
CA TYR A 101 16.23 0.85 18.16
C TYR A 101 15.23 0.89 16.99
N VAL A 102 14.97 -0.25 16.36
CA VAL A 102 14.09 -0.36 15.17
C VAL A 102 12.64 -0.73 15.50
N ALA A 103 12.28 -0.77 16.78
CA ALA A 103 10.92 -1.06 17.24
C ALA A 103 10.36 -2.35 16.64
N SER A 104 9.13 -2.31 16.10
CA SER A 104 8.44 -3.49 15.57
C SER A 104 8.97 -3.98 14.22
N VAL A 105 9.93 -3.32 13.58
CA VAL A 105 10.63 -3.88 12.40
C VAL A 105 11.29 -5.22 12.74
N ARG A 106 11.67 -5.44 14.01
CA ARG A 106 12.20 -6.73 14.52
C ARG A 106 11.33 -7.94 14.18
N LYS A 107 10.01 -7.76 14.07
CA LYS A 107 9.06 -8.85 13.88
C LYS A 107 9.13 -9.39 12.46
N SER A 108 9.19 -8.49 11.49
CA SER A 108 9.41 -8.81 10.08
C SER A 108 10.75 -9.51 9.87
N ILE A 109 11.79 -9.10 10.61
CA ILE A 109 13.09 -9.78 10.63
C ILE A 109 12.97 -11.18 11.24
N LEU A 110 12.27 -11.35 12.38
CA LEU A 110 12.05 -12.68 12.94
C LEU A 110 11.36 -13.60 11.94
N ALA A 111 10.32 -13.14 11.23
CA ALA A 111 9.67 -13.95 10.20
C ALA A 111 10.62 -14.40 9.08
N MET A 112 11.65 -13.60 8.74
CA MET A 112 12.70 -14.00 7.82
C MET A 112 13.55 -15.14 8.40
N LEU A 113 13.96 -15.05 9.67
CA LEU A 113 14.81 -16.04 10.34
C LEU A 113 14.16 -17.43 10.50
N TYR A 114 12.83 -17.49 10.53
CA TYR A 114 12.11 -18.76 10.62
C TYR A 114 12.34 -19.67 9.40
N GLY A 115 12.62 -19.11 8.22
CA GLY A 115 12.51 -19.82 6.94
C GLY A 115 13.31 -21.11 6.88
N ARG A 116 14.63 -21.03 7.11
CA ARG A 116 15.52 -22.19 7.07
C ARG A 116 15.05 -23.32 7.99
N TYR A 117 14.63 -22.97 9.21
CA TYR A 117 14.21 -23.94 10.22
C TYR A 117 12.82 -24.52 9.98
N VAL A 118 11.94 -23.80 9.29
CA VAL A 118 10.66 -24.35 8.85
C VAL A 118 10.88 -25.33 7.70
N GLU A 119 11.79 -25.00 6.79
CA GLU A 119 12.06 -25.79 5.59
C GLU A 119 12.84 -27.07 5.86
N ASP A 120 13.77 -27.05 6.83
CA ASP A 120 14.50 -28.25 7.27
C ASP A 120 13.73 -29.11 8.27
N GLY A 121 12.56 -28.65 8.73
CA GLY A 121 11.68 -29.36 9.67
C GLY A 121 12.05 -29.19 11.15
N THR A 122 13.03 -28.35 11.49
CA THR A 122 13.36 -28.00 12.89
C THR A 122 12.18 -27.31 13.59
N ILE A 123 11.46 -26.44 12.88
CA ILE A 123 10.24 -25.79 13.36
C ILE A 123 9.03 -26.32 12.58
N ASP A 124 8.16 -27.05 13.26
CA ASP A 124 6.83 -27.39 12.75
C ASP A 124 5.83 -26.29 13.06
N LEU A 125 5.37 -25.56 12.03
CA LEU A 125 4.44 -24.45 12.20
C LEU A 125 3.07 -24.85 12.79
N GLU A 126 2.69 -26.12 12.69
CA GLU A 126 1.42 -26.64 13.23
C GLU A 126 1.52 -27.09 14.69
N LYS A 127 2.72 -27.08 15.28
CA LYS A 127 2.93 -27.40 16.68
C LYS A 127 2.18 -26.41 17.56
N THR A 128 1.35 -26.96 18.44
CA THR A 128 0.51 -26.17 19.36
C THR A 128 1.30 -25.66 20.56
N LEU A 129 0.82 -24.59 21.20
CA LEU A 129 1.38 -24.11 22.46
C LEU A 129 1.35 -25.19 23.56
N ALA A 130 0.33 -26.06 23.57
CA ALA A 130 0.27 -27.22 24.45
C ALA A 130 1.43 -28.20 24.20
N GLN A 131 1.71 -28.55 22.94
CA GLN A 131 2.81 -29.44 22.57
C GLN A 131 4.19 -28.83 22.84
N LEU A 132 4.29 -27.50 22.77
CA LEU A 132 5.49 -26.75 23.14
C LEU A 132 5.67 -26.64 24.67
N GLY A 133 4.66 -27.01 25.46
CA GLY A 133 4.65 -26.78 26.91
C GLY A 133 4.65 -25.28 27.27
N MET A 134 4.17 -24.42 26.36
CA MET A 134 4.14 -22.98 26.57
C MET A 134 3.06 -22.59 27.58
N ASP A 135 3.43 -21.67 28.46
CA ASP A 135 2.54 -21.04 29.42
C ASP A 135 3.07 -19.65 29.78
N ASP A 136 2.27 -18.83 30.46
CA ASP A 136 2.68 -17.49 30.88
C ASP A 136 2.23 -17.16 32.31
N VAL A 137 2.54 -15.95 32.78
CA VAL A 137 2.14 -15.44 34.10
C VAL A 137 0.62 -15.43 34.19
N GLY A 138 0.06 -16.14 35.16
CA GLY A 138 -1.40 -16.26 35.31
C GLY A 138 -2.05 -17.31 34.40
N GLY A 139 -1.26 -18.01 33.57
CA GLY A 139 -1.71 -19.18 32.82
C GLY A 139 -2.40 -18.87 31.48
N LEU A 140 -2.17 -19.76 30.50
CA LEU A 140 -2.94 -19.84 29.27
C LEU A 140 -4.18 -20.73 29.46
N LEU A 141 -5.29 -20.31 28.85
CA LEU A 141 -6.54 -21.08 28.80
C LEU A 141 -6.37 -22.31 27.89
N ASP A 142 -7.19 -23.34 28.09
CA ASP A 142 -7.12 -24.56 27.27
C ASP A 142 -7.36 -24.30 25.77
N ILE A 143 -8.22 -23.33 25.44
CA ILE A 143 -8.46 -22.88 24.06
C ILE A 143 -7.25 -22.14 23.48
N GLU A 144 -6.58 -21.31 24.26
CA GLU A 144 -5.38 -20.58 23.84
C GLU A 144 -4.19 -21.51 23.62
N LYS A 145 -4.09 -22.57 24.43
CA LYS A 145 -3.08 -23.62 24.27
C LYS A 145 -3.19 -24.38 22.95
N GLN A 146 -4.34 -24.30 22.24
CA GLN A 146 -4.51 -24.86 20.90
C GLN A 146 -3.93 -23.97 19.79
N ALA A 147 -3.50 -22.74 20.09
CA ALA A 147 -2.82 -21.91 19.11
C ALA A 147 -1.54 -22.58 18.64
N THR A 148 -1.13 -22.33 17.41
CA THR A 148 0.05 -22.94 16.79
C THR A 148 1.12 -21.88 16.57
N ILE A 149 2.33 -22.31 16.25
CA ILE A 149 3.40 -21.39 15.83
C ILE A 149 2.95 -20.55 14.63
N HIS A 150 2.25 -21.15 13.66
CA HIS A 150 1.64 -20.42 12.53
C HIS A 150 0.73 -19.28 13.01
N HIS A 151 -0.11 -19.54 14.00
CA HIS A 151 -1.01 -18.51 14.55
C HIS A 151 -0.25 -17.38 15.25
N LEU A 152 0.85 -17.67 15.97
CA LEU A 152 1.70 -16.64 16.57
C LEU A 152 2.31 -15.71 15.50
N ILE A 153 2.92 -16.30 14.47
CA ILE A 153 3.65 -15.52 13.45
C ILE A 153 2.74 -14.79 12.46
N THR A 154 1.43 -15.02 12.53
CA THR A 154 0.40 -14.31 11.74
C THR A 154 -0.50 -13.42 12.59
N ALA A 155 -0.25 -13.30 13.90
CA ALA A 155 -1.02 -12.51 14.86
C ALA A 155 -2.50 -12.94 14.97
N ARG A 156 -2.74 -14.25 14.93
CA ARG A 156 -4.07 -14.88 14.96
C ARG A 156 -4.17 -15.94 16.06
N SER A 157 -3.38 -15.84 17.13
CA SER A 157 -3.34 -16.87 18.17
C SER A 157 -4.63 -16.99 18.98
N GLY A 158 -5.40 -15.92 19.10
CA GLY A 158 -6.51 -15.84 20.07
C GLY A 158 -6.04 -15.64 21.53
N VAL A 159 -4.74 -15.43 21.76
CA VAL A 159 -4.16 -15.16 23.07
C VAL A 159 -4.12 -13.66 23.34
N TYR A 160 -5.09 -13.19 24.13
CA TYR A 160 -5.20 -11.79 24.54
C TYR A 160 -4.56 -11.56 25.91
N HIS A 161 -3.30 -11.95 26.01
CA HIS A 161 -2.51 -11.83 27.23
C HIS A 161 -1.63 -10.57 27.18
N PRO A 162 -1.45 -9.84 28.30
CA PRO A 162 -0.47 -8.77 28.40
C PRO A 162 0.93 -9.18 27.97
N ALA A 163 1.54 -8.40 27.09
CA ALA A 163 2.92 -8.61 26.67
C ALA A 163 3.91 -8.00 27.67
N SER A 164 5.17 -8.46 27.64
CA SER A 164 6.24 -7.89 28.47
C SER A 164 6.62 -6.44 28.11
N ASN A 165 6.07 -5.89 27.02
CA ASN A 165 6.30 -4.53 26.56
C ASN A 165 5.05 -3.95 25.84
N SER A 166 4.88 -2.64 25.91
CA SER A 166 3.76 -1.94 25.25
C SER A 166 3.94 -1.79 23.72
N GLY A 167 2.90 -1.29 23.05
CA GLY A 167 2.93 -0.91 21.63
C GLY A 167 2.19 -1.87 20.70
N ASP A 168 1.15 -2.52 21.19
CA ASP A 168 0.22 -3.39 20.46
C ASP A 168 -1.24 -2.93 20.63
N ASN A 169 -2.20 -3.71 20.13
CA ASN A 169 -3.63 -3.38 20.19
C ASN A 169 -4.37 -4.14 21.29
N LEU A 170 -3.71 -4.53 22.39
CA LEU A 170 -4.36 -5.35 23.42
C LEU A 170 -5.56 -4.65 24.05
N ALA A 171 -5.57 -3.32 24.09
CA ALA A 171 -6.71 -2.53 24.58
C ALA A 171 -7.99 -2.72 23.74
N ASP A 172 -7.85 -3.14 22.48
CA ASP A 172 -8.95 -3.44 21.56
C ASP A 172 -9.22 -4.95 21.46
N ALA A 173 -8.61 -5.76 22.32
CA ALA A 173 -8.80 -7.20 22.31
C ALA A 173 -10.21 -7.59 22.75
N PRO A 174 -10.82 -8.61 22.14
CA PRO A 174 -12.02 -9.22 22.72
C PRO A 174 -11.65 -9.98 24.00
N GLU A 175 -12.67 -10.48 24.70
CA GLU A 175 -12.46 -11.24 25.94
C GLU A 175 -11.56 -12.46 25.71
N ARG A 176 -10.65 -12.76 26.65
CA ARG A 176 -9.80 -13.96 26.56
C ARG A 176 -10.63 -15.22 26.42
N GLY A 177 -10.21 -16.10 25.51
CA GLY A 177 -10.91 -17.36 25.22
C GLY A 177 -12.19 -17.21 24.38
N SER A 178 -12.56 -16.00 23.95
CA SER A 178 -13.75 -15.78 23.11
C SER A 178 -13.53 -16.09 21.62
N GLN A 179 -12.28 -16.16 21.16
CA GLN A 179 -11.92 -16.41 19.77
C GLN A 179 -11.10 -17.70 19.67
N ARG A 180 -11.38 -18.52 18.66
CA ARG A 180 -10.53 -19.69 18.39
C ARG A 180 -9.24 -19.23 17.70
N PRO A 181 -8.12 -19.93 17.92
CA PRO A 181 -6.90 -19.69 17.14
C PRO A 181 -7.21 -19.75 15.64
N GLY A 182 -6.68 -18.79 14.90
CA GLY A 182 -6.84 -18.67 13.46
C GLY A 182 -8.08 -17.90 13.01
N GLU A 183 -9.03 -17.54 13.88
CA GLU A 183 -10.27 -16.85 13.48
C GLU A 183 -10.17 -15.32 13.53
N TYR A 184 -9.44 -14.77 14.50
CA TYR A 184 -9.37 -13.33 14.76
C TYR A 184 -7.93 -12.81 14.74
N MET A 185 -7.63 -11.90 13.80
CA MET A 185 -6.34 -11.20 13.79
C MET A 185 -6.39 -10.04 14.78
N LEU A 186 -5.45 -10.03 15.73
CA LEU A 186 -5.17 -8.87 16.57
C LEU A 186 -3.66 -8.68 16.64
N TYR A 187 -3.18 -7.51 16.23
CA TYR A 187 -1.77 -7.17 16.41
C TYR A 187 -1.41 -7.13 17.91
N SER A 188 -0.73 -8.17 18.39
CA SER A 188 -0.43 -8.43 19.81
C SER A 188 1.07 -8.63 20.03
N ASN A 189 1.71 -7.84 20.89
CA ASN A 189 3.14 -8.06 21.21
C ASN A 189 3.36 -9.37 21.95
N TRP A 190 2.33 -9.94 22.59
CA TRP A 190 2.45 -11.24 23.22
C TRP A 190 2.74 -12.32 22.17
N ASP A 191 1.95 -12.37 21.08
CA ASP A 191 2.16 -13.32 19.97
C ASP A 191 3.58 -13.22 19.43
N PHE A 192 4.02 -11.99 19.16
CA PHE A 192 5.31 -11.75 18.54
C PHE A 192 6.48 -12.05 19.48
N ASN A 193 6.33 -11.87 20.79
CA ASN A 193 7.36 -12.21 21.78
C ASN A 193 7.40 -13.72 22.03
N ALA A 194 6.24 -14.36 22.15
CA ALA A 194 6.11 -15.82 22.24
C ALA A 194 6.73 -16.50 21.03
N ALA A 195 6.50 -15.98 19.81
CA ALA A 195 7.20 -16.46 18.61
C ALA A 195 8.73 -16.37 18.74
N GLY A 196 9.26 -15.30 19.34
CA GLY A 196 10.69 -15.22 19.62
C GLY A 196 11.18 -16.30 20.60
N ALA A 197 10.43 -16.54 21.68
CA ALA A 197 10.76 -17.60 22.64
C ALA A 197 10.68 -19.00 22.01
N VAL A 198 9.65 -19.27 21.22
CA VAL A 198 9.47 -20.52 20.46
C VAL A 198 10.62 -20.73 19.48
N PHE A 199 11.03 -19.69 18.75
CA PHE A 199 12.17 -19.78 17.84
C PHE A 199 13.42 -20.28 18.58
N GLU A 200 13.77 -19.69 19.72
CA GLU A 200 14.96 -20.12 20.48
C GLU A 200 14.78 -21.50 21.12
N GLN A 201 13.56 -21.83 21.56
CA GLN A 201 13.24 -23.15 22.14
C GLN A 201 13.42 -24.28 21.12
N GLU A 202 12.86 -24.13 19.92
CA GLU A 202 12.86 -25.20 18.91
C GLU A 202 14.21 -25.31 18.19
N THR A 203 14.91 -24.18 17.97
CA THR A 203 16.21 -24.18 17.28
C THR A 203 17.41 -24.38 18.20
N GLY A 204 17.28 -24.03 19.48
CA GLY A 204 18.42 -23.91 20.40
C GLY A 204 19.37 -22.75 20.07
N VAL A 205 19.02 -21.88 19.11
CA VAL A 205 19.85 -20.78 18.62
C VAL A 205 19.34 -19.44 19.16
N ASN A 206 20.23 -18.57 19.59
CA ASN A 206 19.87 -17.20 19.97
C ASN A 206 19.42 -16.40 18.75
N ILE A 207 18.32 -15.64 18.86
CA ILE A 207 17.77 -14.86 17.73
C ILE A 207 18.81 -13.92 17.09
N TYR A 208 19.68 -13.31 17.88
CA TYR A 208 20.65 -12.34 17.37
C TYR A 208 21.85 -13.02 16.71
N ASP A 209 22.21 -14.23 17.15
CA ASP A 209 23.22 -15.06 16.46
C ASP A 209 22.67 -15.54 15.12
N ALA A 210 21.39 -15.95 15.09
CA ALA A 210 20.71 -16.29 13.85
C ALA A 210 20.60 -15.08 12.90
N LEU A 211 20.33 -13.88 13.40
CA LEU A 211 20.35 -12.66 12.58
C LEU A 211 21.73 -12.41 11.99
N GLU A 212 22.78 -12.53 12.79
CA GLU A 212 24.15 -12.35 12.32
C GLU A 212 24.51 -13.35 11.22
N GLU A 213 24.30 -14.63 11.48
CA GLU A 213 24.65 -15.72 10.56
C GLU A 213 23.80 -15.71 9.28
N GLN A 214 22.49 -15.53 9.41
CA GLN A 214 21.58 -15.66 8.27
C GLN A 214 21.42 -14.37 7.47
N LEU A 215 21.60 -13.20 8.09
CA LEU A 215 21.32 -11.92 7.43
C LEU A 215 22.52 -10.98 7.45
N ALA A 216 23.11 -10.68 8.61
CA ALA A 216 24.13 -9.64 8.69
C ALA A 216 25.39 -9.99 7.88
N ILE A 217 25.90 -11.22 8.00
CA ILE A 217 27.07 -11.68 7.26
C ILE A 217 26.77 -11.83 5.76
N PRO A 218 25.73 -12.57 5.32
CA PRO A 218 25.47 -12.78 3.88
C PRO A 218 25.12 -11.49 3.15
N LEU A 219 24.41 -10.58 3.81
CA LEU A 219 24.04 -9.29 3.24
C LEU A 219 25.14 -8.24 3.41
N GLN A 220 26.23 -8.55 4.09
CA GLN A 220 27.34 -7.61 4.38
C GLN A 220 26.83 -6.34 5.06
N PHE A 221 26.14 -6.49 6.19
CA PHE A 221 25.76 -5.35 7.02
C PHE A 221 27.01 -4.55 7.40
N GLN A 222 26.92 -3.24 7.21
CA GLN A 222 28.06 -2.33 7.35
C GLN A 222 28.26 -1.85 8.78
N ASP A 223 27.18 -1.81 9.56
CA ASP A 223 27.15 -1.18 10.87
C ASP A 223 26.75 -2.16 11.98
N TRP A 224 26.59 -3.44 11.66
CA TRP A 224 26.10 -4.45 12.58
C TRP A 224 26.98 -4.60 13.82
N ASP A 225 26.35 -4.58 14.99
CA ASP A 225 26.98 -4.87 16.26
C ASP A 225 26.11 -5.83 17.06
N ARG A 226 26.59 -7.06 17.20
CA ARG A 226 25.94 -8.12 17.97
C ARG A 226 25.81 -7.78 19.46
N SER A 227 26.72 -7.00 20.02
CA SER A 227 26.74 -6.60 21.43
C SER A 227 25.70 -5.52 21.77
N ALA A 228 25.24 -4.76 20.77
CA ALA A 228 24.15 -3.79 20.93
C ALA A 228 22.78 -4.46 21.14
N GLN A 229 22.63 -5.71 20.68
CA GLN A 229 21.37 -6.44 20.68
C GLN A 229 21.05 -7.02 22.06
N ARG A 230 19.81 -6.82 22.53
CA ARG A 230 19.41 -7.28 23.86
C ARG A 230 17.91 -7.42 24.00
N LYS A 231 17.50 -8.43 24.76
CA LYS A 231 16.10 -8.62 25.15
C LYS A 231 15.76 -7.72 26.33
N SER A 232 14.52 -7.26 26.42
CA SER A 232 14.01 -6.60 27.63
C SER A 232 12.48 -6.70 27.72
N GLY A 233 11.94 -6.42 28.90
CA GLY A 233 10.51 -6.43 29.17
C GLY A 233 10.24 -6.60 30.66
N ASN A 234 8.98 -6.40 31.06
CA ASN A 234 8.54 -6.72 32.41
C ASN A 234 8.16 -8.21 32.49
N LEU A 235 9.06 -9.01 33.07
CA LEU A 235 8.87 -10.46 33.20
C LEU A 235 7.92 -10.87 34.33
N GLU A 236 7.50 -9.91 35.17
CA GLU A 236 6.40 -10.11 36.13
C GLU A 236 5.04 -10.11 35.43
N ILE A 237 4.96 -9.56 34.20
CA ILE A 237 3.73 -9.52 33.38
C ILE A 237 3.72 -10.66 32.37
N SER A 238 4.85 -10.96 31.73
CA SER A 238 4.95 -12.06 30.77
C SER A 238 6.35 -12.66 30.74
N ARG A 239 6.43 -14.00 30.72
CA ARG A 239 7.65 -14.80 30.62
C ARG A 239 8.36 -14.63 29.28
N ASN A 240 7.69 -14.06 28.27
CA ASN A 240 8.21 -13.90 26.91
C ASN A 240 8.78 -12.48 26.72
N PRO A 241 10.11 -12.27 26.85
CA PRO A 241 10.71 -10.96 26.65
C PRO A 241 10.63 -10.50 25.19
N ALA A 242 10.63 -9.19 24.98
CA ALA A 242 10.82 -8.63 23.65
C ALA A 242 12.29 -8.71 23.23
N TYR A 243 12.53 -9.20 22.01
CA TYR A 243 13.85 -9.24 21.37
C TYR A 243 14.14 -7.93 20.61
N HIS A 244 14.43 -6.85 21.33
CA HIS A 244 14.70 -5.57 20.68
C HIS A 244 15.96 -5.62 19.81
N MET A 245 15.91 -4.92 18.66
CA MET A 245 17.00 -4.86 17.70
C MET A 245 17.46 -3.42 17.45
N TRP A 246 18.76 -3.25 17.21
CA TRP A 246 19.42 -2.00 16.83
C TRP A 246 20.14 -2.21 15.50
N LEU A 247 19.71 -1.49 14.46
CA LEU A 247 20.28 -1.58 13.10
C LEU A 247 20.54 -0.17 12.57
N SER A 248 21.41 -0.01 11.59
CA SER A 248 21.57 1.23 10.85
C SER A 248 20.50 1.37 9.76
N THR A 249 20.40 2.56 9.14
CA THR A 249 19.48 2.74 8.01
C THR A 249 19.98 1.98 6.77
N ARG A 250 21.31 1.91 6.57
CA ARG A 250 21.95 1.13 5.50
C ARG A 250 21.61 -0.35 5.59
N ASP A 251 21.71 -0.93 6.78
CA ASP A 251 21.44 -2.35 6.98
C ASP A 251 19.94 -2.66 6.85
N MET A 252 19.07 -1.75 7.28
CA MET A 252 17.64 -1.83 6.98
C MET A 252 17.34 -1.80 5.48
N ALA A 253 18.08 -1.03 4.69
CA ALA A 253 17.94 -1.01 3.24
C ALA A 253 18.37 -2.34 2.60
N ARG A 254 19.43 -3.00 3.12
CA ARG A 254 19.88 -4.32 2.67
C ARG A 254 18.82 -5.39 2.92
N ILE A 255 18.19 -5.39 4.11
CA ILE A 255 17.05 -6.25 4.44
C ILE A 255 15.90 -6.06 3.45
N GLY A 256 15.51 -4.81 3.19
CA GLY A 256 14.45 -4.51 2.24
C GLY A 256 14.79 -4.97 0.82
N TYR A 257 16.05 -4.81 0.40
CA TYR A 257 16.50 -5.19 -0.94
C TYR A 257 16.58 -6.71 -1.12
N LEU A 258 17.01 -7.45 -0.10
CA LEU A 258 16.91 -8.92 -0.08
C LEU A 258 15.47 -9.37 -0.30
N MET A 259 14.52 -8.76 0.42
CA MET A 259 13.12 -9.11 0.30
C MET A 259 12.54 -8.73 -1.08
N LEU A 260 12.94 -7.58 -1.63
CA LEU A 260 12.59 -7.16 -3.00
C LEU A 260 13.09 -8.17 -4.06
N ARG A 261 14.18 -8.86 -3.77
CA ARG A 261 14.78 -9.91 -4.61
C ARG A 261 14.33 -11.31 -4.24
N GLU A 262 13.22 -11.42 -3.50
CA GLU A 262 12.61 -12.69 -3.10
C GLU A 262 13.63 -13.63 -2.42
N GLY A 263 14.48 -13.08 -1.56
CA GLY A 263 15.47 -13.86 -0.78
C GLY A 263 16.80 -14.14 -1.50
N ARG A 264 16.97 -13.68 -2.74
CA ARG A 264 18.25 -13.78 -3.47
C ARG A 264 19.17 -12.60 -3.17
N TRP A 265 20.46 -12.88 -2.96
CA TRP A 265 21.54 -11.89 -2.83
C TRP A 265 22.74 -12.34 -3.67
N GLY A 266 23.05 -11.61 -4.75
CA GLY A 266 24.02 -12.09 -5.74
C GLY A 266 23.57 -13.42 -6.34
N ASP A 267 24.42 -14.45 -6.24
CA ASP A 267 24.11 -15.81 -6.70
C ASP A 267 23.56 -16.73 -5.60
N GLU A 268 23.45 -16.22 -4.37
CA GLU A 268 22.99 -17.01 -3.23
C GLU A 268 21.50 -16.76 -2.92
N HIS A 269 20.81 -17.81 -2.47
CA HIS A 269 19.49 -17.69 -1.85
C HIS A 269 19.66 -17.66 -0.33
N VAL A 270 19.81 -16.45 0.21
CA VAL A 270 19.92 -16.21 1.67
C VAL A 270 18.62 -16.63 2.37
N ILE A 271 17.49 -16.35 1.74
CA ILE A 271 16.18 -16.89 2.09
C ILE A 271 15.65 -17.59 0.84
N SER A 272 14.99 -18.75 1.01
CA SER A 272 14.35 -19.40 -0.12
C SER A 272 13.29 -18.47 -0.74
N ARG A 273 13.11 -18.61 -2.05
CA ARG A 273 12.10 -17.84 -2.78
C ARG A 273 10.69 -18.11 -2.24
N ASP A 274 10.40 -19.37 -1.93
CA ASP A 274 9.08 -19.79 -1.47
C ASP A 274 8.77 -19.22 -0.08
N TRP A 275 9.75 -19.25 0.84
CA TRP A 275 9.58 -18.62 2.15
C TRP A 275 9.46 -17.11 2.05
N ALA A 276 10.31 -16.44 1.25
CA ALA A 276 10.26 -14.99 1.07
C ALA A 276 8.88 -14.53 0.54
N ARG A 277 8.31 -15.25 -0.41
CA ARG A 277 6.95 -15.01 -0.94
C ARG A 277 5.86 -15.36 0.06
N ARG A 278 6.02 -16.44 0.82
CA ARG A 278 5.06 -16.82 1.86
C ARG A 278 4.95 -15.73 2.91
N ILE A 279 6.06 -15.22 3.43
CA ILE A 279 6.01 -14.24 4.51
C ILE A 279 5.53 -12.85 4.09
N SER A 280 5.65 -12.51 2.81
CA SER A 280 5.13 -11.28 2.20
C SER A 280 3.73 -11.43 1.59
N SER A 281 3.09 -12.60 1.73
CA SER A 281 1.72 -12.82 1.27
C SER A 281 0.65 -12.38 2.28
N VAL A 282 -0.53 -12.05 1.79
CA VAL A 282 -1.69 -11.67 2.63
C VAL A 282 -2.21 -12.91 3.35
N VAL A 283 -2.25 -12.86 4.68
CA VAL A 283 -2.93 -13.86 5.53
C VAL A 283 -4.26 -13.29 6.04
N THR A 284 -4.23 -12.06 6.53
CA THR A 284 -5.42 -11.31 6.91
C THR A 284 -5.61 -10.15 5.92
N PRO A 285 -6.62 -10.22 5.04
CA PRO A 285 -6.91 -9.13 4.12
C PRO A 285 -7.40 -7.89 4.87
N LEU A 286 -7.32 -6.72 4.22
CA LEU A 286 -7.68 -5.42 4.79
C LEU A 286 -9.08 -5.40 5.42
N ASP A 287 -10.06 -6.03 4.78
CA ASP A 287 -11.44 -6.09 5.26
C ASP A 287 -11.65 -7.08 6.43
N GLY A 288 -10.69 -7.99 6.64
CA GLY A 288 -10.61 -8.90 7.77
C GLY A 288 -9.77 -8.38 8.94
N MET A 289 -9.15 -7.20 8.83
CA MET A 289 -8.31 -6.63 9.88
C MET A 289 -9.12 -6.22 11.11
N ASN A 290 -8.54 -6.43 12.30
CA ASN A 290 -9.08 -5.90 13.54
C ASN A 290 -8.03 -5.13 14.36
N PRO A 291 -8.46 -4.15 15.19
CA PRO A 291 -9.83 -3.63 15.31
C PRO A 291 -10.38 -3.00 14.02
N VAL A 292 -11.72 -2.88 13.92
CA VAL A 292 -12.44 -2.52 12.68
C VAL A 292 -11.94 -1.22 12.05
N TRP A 293 -11.50 -0.23 12.85
CA TRP A 293 -10.95 1.02 12.32
C TRP A 293 -9.70 0.84 11.45
N ARG A 294 -9.01 -0.31 11.51
CA ARG A 294 -7.87 -0.61 10.61
C ARG A 294 -8.31 -0.87 9.17
N ARG A 295 -9.57 -1.23 8.95
CA ARG A 295 -10.13 -1.54 7.63
C ARG A 295 -10.24 -0.31 6.73
N ASP A 296 -10.21 0.89 7.31
CA ASP A 296 -10.15 2.16 6.57
C ASP A 296 -8.74 2.46 6.01
N GLY A 297 -7.75 1.63 6.34
CA GLY A 297 -6.37 1.77 5.93
C GLY A 297 -6.08 1.29 4.50
N SER A 298 -4.84 0.86 4.28
CA SER A 298 -4.37 0.33 2.99
C SER A 298 -3.56 -0.95 3.15
N LEU A 299 -3.64 -1.56 4.34
CA LEU A 299 -2.74 -2.62 4.75
C LEU A 299 -3.53 -3.79 5.34
N GLY A 300 -3.40 -4.95 4.71
CA GLY A 300 -3.62 -6.24 5.35
C GLY A 300 -2.39 -6.66 6.16
N TYR A 301 -2.37 -7.92 6.59
CA TYR A 301 -1.29 -8.48 7.38
C TYR A 301 -0.89 -9.88 6.90
N GLY A 302 0.40 -10.14 6.87
CA GLY A 302 0.99 -11.44 6.53
C GLY A 302 1.70 -12.07 7.72
N TYR A 303 2.87 -12.67 7.46
CA TYR A 303 3.72 -13.25 8.51
C TYR A 303 4.59 -12.16 9.13
N MET A 304 4.04 -11.40 10.08
CA MET A 304 4.70 -10.24 10.71
C MET A 304 5.12 -9.11 9.74
N TRP A 305 4.59 -9.12 8.51
CA TRP A 305 4.72 -8.06 7.52
C TRP A 305 3.35 -7.39 7.30
N TRP A 306 3.35 -6.06 7.15
CA TRP A 306 2.16 -5.34 6.71
C TRP A 306 2.12 -5.38 5.18
N ILE A 307 1.02 -5.84 4.60
CA ILE A 307 0.91 -6.04 3.15
C ILE A 307 -0.01 -4.98 2.57
N TRP A 308 0.41 -4.26 1.53
CA TRP A 308 -0.50 -3.36 0.84
C TRP A 308 -1.61 -4.19 0.20
N ASP A 309 -2.85 -3.92 0.59
CA ASP A 309 -3.99 -4.74 0.20
C ASP A 309 -5.24 -3.89 -0.07
N GLY A 310 -6.21 -4.51 -0.75
CA GLY A 310 -7.48 -3.90 -1.10
C GLY A 310 -7.35 -2.86 -2.20
N PRO A 311 -8.29 -1.90 -2.29
CA PRO A 311 -8.35 -0.92 -3.37
C PRO A 311 -7.12 -0.01 -3.53
N ASN A 312 -6.20 -0.07 -2.56
CA ASN A 312 -5.03 0.80 -2.46
C ASN A 312 -3.73 0.11 -2.91
N ALA A 313 -3.77 -1.21 -3.14
CA ALA A 313 -2.65 -2.01 -3.62
C ALA A 313 -2.59 -2.03 -5.15
N VAL A 314 -2.56 -0.84 -5.76
CA VAL A 314 -2.64 -0.66 -7.22
C VAL A 314 -1.52 0.23 -7.73
N GLY A 315 -1.19 0.07 -9.02
CA GLY A 315 -0.10 0.82 -9.66
C GLY A 315 1.22 0.60 -8.93
N PRO A 316 1.91 1.65 -8.44
CA PRO A 316 3.19 1.50 -7.73
C PRO A 316 3.10 0.69 -6.44
N PHE A 317 1.90 0.52 -5.86
CA PHE A 317 1.68 -0.20 -4.60
C PHE A 317 1.28 -1.66 -4.79
N GLU A 318 1.11 -2.12 -6.03
CA GLU A 318 0.78 -3.51 -6.30
C GLU A 318 1.91 -4.44 -5.84
N GLY A 319 1.55 -5.44 -5.03
CA GLY A 319 2.49 -6.36 -4.39
C GLY A 319 3.42 -5.70 -3.37
N ALA A 320 3.19 -4.44 -2.99
CA ALA A 320 4.02 -3.77 -2.00
C ALA A 320 3.76 -4.30 -0.58
N TYR A 321 4.77 -4.24 0.27
CA TYR A 321 4.66 -4.62 1.68
C TYR A 321 5.69 -3.85 2.51
N GLN A 322 5.51 -3.85 3.83
CA GLN A 322 6.39 -3.10 4.71
C GLN A 322 6.56 -3.71 6.10
N ALA A 323 7.78 -3.56 6.62
CA ALA A 323 8.04 -3.64 8.04
C ALA A 323 7.73 -2.27 8.66
N SER A 324 7.06 -2.22 9.80
CA SER A 324 6.70 -0.96 10.46
C SER A 324 6.90 -1.03 11.96
N GLY A 325 7.62 -0.05 12.48
CA GLY A 325 7.96 0.14 13.88
C GLY A 325 7.46 1.48 14.41
N ALA A 326 7.22 1.51 15.72
CA ALA A 326 6.88 2.73 16.45
C ALA A 326 7.91 3.85 16.19
N TRP A 327 7.47 5.10 16.35
CA TRP A 327 8.26 6.31 16.08
C TRP A 327 8.67 6.52 14.61
N GLY A 328 8.30 5.64 13.68
CA GLY A 328 8.60 5.81 12.26
C GLY A 328 9.84 5.05 11.81
N GLN A 329 10.03 3.83 12.30
CA GLN A 329 10.98 2.89 11.70
C GLN A 329 10.23 2.11 10.61
N TRP A 330 10.69 2.12 9.37
CA TRP A 330 10.00 1.34 8.35
C TRP A 330 10.93 0.96 7.20
N ILE A 331 10.64 -0.21 6.63
CA ILE A 331 11.23 -0.73 5.39
C ILE A 331 10.04 -0.97 4.49
N ILE A 332 9.93 -0.24 3.38
CA ILE A 332 8.87 -0.41 2.38
C ILE A 332 9.50 -1.01 1.14
N VAL A 333 8.91 -2.11 0.67
CA VAL A 333 9.30 -2.81 -0.55
C VAL A 333 8.20 -2.63 -1.58
N MET A 334 8.56 -2.13 -2.76
CA MET A 334 7.63 -1.84 -3.85
C MET A 334 8.10 -2.58 -5.12
N PRO A 335 7.68 -3.84 -5.33
CA PRO A 335 8.18 -4.69 -6.41
C PRO A 335 7.98 -4.11 -7.81
N VAL A 336 6.82 -3.51 -8.08
CA VAL A 336 6.49 -2.91 -9.39
C VAL A 336 7.47 -1.81 -9.80
N LEU A 337 7.99 -1.06 -8.81
CA LEU A 337 8.94 0.02 -9.08
C LEU A 337 10.39 -0.38 -8.92
N ASP A 338 10.66 -1.62 -8.50
CA ASP A 338 11.98 -2.09 -8.07
C ASP A 338 12.61 -1.14 -7.02
N LEU A 339 11.79 -0.74 -6.03
CA LEU A 339 12.10 0.31 -5.07
C LEU A 339 12.05 -0.21 -3.62
N VAL A 340 13.05 0.17 -2.83
CA VAL A 340 13.07 0.02 -1.37
C VAL A 340 13.20 1.38 -0.72
N ILE A 341 12.44 1.61 0.35
CA ILE A 341 12.61 2.79 1.20
C ILE A 341 12.85 2.33 2.63
N ALA A 342 14.05 2.59 3.14
CA ALA A 342 14.43 2.36 4.54
C ALA A 342 14.48 3.71 5.27
N HIS A 343 13.73 3.84 6.35
CA HIS A 343 13.64 5.09 7.10
C HIS A 343 13.66 4.83 8.59
N LYS A 344 14.33 5.75 9.28
CA LYS A 344 14.45 5.76 10.73
C LYS A 344 14.15 7.14 11.31
N THR A 345 13.60 7.11 12.52
CA THR A 345 13.79 8.17 13.51
C THR A 345 14.66 7.64 14.64
N ASN A 346 15.22 8.53 15.45
CA ASN A 346 15.87 8.12 16.69
C ASN A 346 14.96 8.48 17.87
N ALA A 347 14.44 7.45 18.53
CA ALA A 347 13.54 7.60 19.68
C ALA A 347 14.22 8.34 20.85
N VAL A 348 15.55 8.26 20.98
CA VAL A 348 16.33 9.02 21.97
C VAL A 348 16.16 10.53 21.75
N TYR A 349 16.09 10.96 20.50
CA TYR A 349 15.83 12.37 20.14
C TYR A 349 14.36 12.77 20.28
N ARG A 350 13.50 11.86 20.75
CA ARG A 350 12.04 12.05 20.88
C ARG A 350 11.38 12.47 19.56
N ARG A 351 11.94 12.01 18.44
CA ARG A 351 11.41 12.22 17.10
C ARG A 351 10.48 11.08 16.73
N SER A 352 9.40 11.42 16.03
CA SER A 352 8.44 10.46 15.50
C SER A 352 7.86 10.96 14.19
N THR A 353 7.70 10.06 13.23
CA THR A 353 7.10 10.33 11.92
C THR A 353 5.70 9.71 11.88
N SER A 354 4.70 10.49 11.46
CA SER A 354 3.31 10.02 11.35
C SER A 354 3.05 9.24 10.06
N GLY A 355 1.94 8.51 9.98
CA GLY A 355 1.49 7.87 8.74
C GLY A 355 1.28 8.87 7.60
N ALA A 356 0.74 10.06 7.90
CA ALA A 356 0.56 11.13 6.91
C ALA A 356 1.91 11.66 6.38
N THR A 357 2.90 11.80 7.27
CA THR A 357 4.25 12.19 6.88
C THR A 357 4.91 11.14 6.00
N ARG A 358 4.75 9.84 6.34
CA ARG A 358 5.23 8.73 5.51
C ARG A 358 4.57 8.74 4.13
N GLN A 359 3.24 8.87 4.06
CA GLN A 359 2.54 8.95 2.77
C GLN A 359 3.01 10.14 1.94
N ARG A 360 3.16 11.32 2.55
CA ARG A 360 3.66 12.50 1.85
C ARG A 360 5.06 12.32 1.30
N LEU A 361 5.94 11.63 2.03
CA LEU A 361 7.28 11.30 1.54
C LEU A 361 7.21 10.37 0.33
N ILE A 362 6.40 9.32 0.38
CA ILE A 362 6.19 8.41 -0.76
C ILE A 362 5.67 9.18 -1.97
N ASP A 363 4.64 10.01 -1.82
CA ASP A 363 4.09 10.83 -2.91
C ASP A 363 5.16 11.73 -3.55
N LEU A 364 6.03 12.34 -2.73
CA LEU A 364 7.12 13.20 -3.22
C LEU A 364 8.20 12.41 -3.96
N LEU A 365 8.45 11.16 -3.57
CA LEU A 365 9.35 10.26 -4.31
C LEU A 365 8.71 9.84 -5.63
N LEU A 366 7.44 9.45 -5.64
CA LEU A 366 6.72 9.07 -6.86
C LEU A 366 6.59 10.23 -7.85
N ASP A 367 6.33 11.45 -7.37
CA ASP A 367 6.34 12.68 -8.18
C ASP A 367 7.72 12.94 -8.82
N ALA A 368 8.81 12.41 -8.24
CA ALA A 368 10.16 12.56 -8.75
C ALA A 368 10.61 11.44 -9.69
N LYS A 369 9.87 10.33 -9.78
CA LYS A 369 10.17 9.24 -10.72
C LYS A 369 9.77 9.65 -12.14
N LEU A 370 10.60 9.28 -13.10
CA LEU A 370 10.38 9.47 -14.53
C LEU A 370 10.05 8.14 -15.22
N ASP A 371 9.28 8.20 -16.28
CA ASP A 371 9.05 7.08 -17.20
C ASP A 371 10.22 6.90 -18.19
N ALA A 372 10.10 5.94 -19.11
CA ALA A 372 11.12 5.62 -20.10
C ALA A 372 11.39 6.78 -21.09
N ASP A 373 10.43 7.68 -21.29
CA ASP A 373 10.57 8.87 -22.14
C ASP A 373 11.13 10.09 -21.38
N GLY A 374 11.42 9.93 -20.08
CA GLY A 374 11.88 11.01 -19.21
C GLY A 374 10.77 11.97 -18.76
N LYS A 375 9.50 11.60 -18.92
CA LYS A 375 8.34 12.36 -18.42
C LYS A 375 7.99 11.90 -17.00
N PRO A 376 7.21 12.69 -16.23
CA PRO A 376 6.77 12.25 -14.89
C PRO A 376 6.02 10.92 -14.95
N TYR A 377 6.42 9.97 -14.10
CA TYR A 377 5.76 8.67 -13.99
C TYR A 377 4.29 8.87 -13.58
N PRO A 378 3.30 8.31 -14.33
CA PRO A 378 1.88 8.65 -14.18
C PRO A 378 1.19 7.96 -13.00
N TRP A 379 1.88 7.82 -11.86
CA TRP A 379 1.43 7.06 -10.70
C TRP A 379 0.06 7.50 -10.17
N ARG A 380 -0.26 8.80 -10.21
CA ARG A 380 -1.56 9.32 -9.76
C ARG A 380 -2.71 8.79 -10.61
N ALA A 381 -2.52 8.80 -11.93
CA ALA A 381 -3.51 8.28 -12.87
C ALA A 381 -3.66 6.75 -12.72
N GLU A 382 -2.56 6.02 -12.55
CA GLU A 382 -2.58 4.57 -12.32
C GLU A 382 -3.32 4.21 -11.02
N VAL A 383 -3.00 4.89 -9.91
CA VAL A 383 -3.66 4.66 -8.63
C VAL A 383 -5.14 5.05 -8.70
N ALA A 384 -5.47 6.22 -9.25
CA ALA A 384 -6.86 6.63 -9.41
C ALA A 384 -7.66 5.64 -10.26
N ALA A 385 -7.05 5.14 -11.35
CA ALA A 385 -7.67 4.15 -12.21
C ALA A 385 -7.93 2.80 -11.50
N GLY A 386 -6.96 2.31 -10.71
CA GLY A 386 -7.10 1.09 -9.94
C GLY A 386 -8.14 1.21 -8.81
N VAL A 387 -8.12 2.32 -8.08
CA VAL A 387 -9.12 2.63 -7.04
C VAL A 387 -10.53 2.66 -7.65
N LEU A 388 -10.69 3.24 -8.84
CA LEU A 388 -11.98 3.26 -9.55
C LEU A 388 -12.42 1.88 -10.02
N ASN A 389 -11.51 1.02 -10.47
CA ASN A 389 -11.85 -0.38 -10.80
C ASN A 389 -12.38 -1.12 -9.56
N GLY A 390 -11.74 -0.92 -8.40
CA GLY A 390 -12.21 -1.45 -7.13
C GLY A 390 -13.59 -0.92 -6.76
N ALA A 391 -13.81 0.39 -6.89
CA ALA A 391 -15.11 1.02 -6.68
C ALA A 391 -16.19 0.40 -7.58
N ASP A 392 -15.94 0.30 -8.89
CA ASP A 392 -16.86 -0.25 -9.88
C ASP A 392 -17.28 -1.69 -9.54
N SER A 393 -16.36 -2.53 -9.06
CA SER A 393 -16.66 -3.90 -8.67
C SER A 393 -17.63 -3.99 -7.49
N LEU A 394 -17.56 -3.03 -6.56
CA LEU A 394 -18.36 -2.98 -5.34
C LEU A 394 -19.80 -2.45 -5.57
N VAL A 395 -20.06 -1.71 -6.65
CA VAL A 395 -21.40 -1.16 -6.96
C VAL A 395 -22.45 -2.24 -7.26
N THR A 396 -22.06 -3.51 -7.33
CA THR A 396 -22.99 -4.63 -7.49
C THR A 396 -23.67 -5.08 -6.18
N HIS A 397 -23.21 -4.58 -5.02
CA HIS A 397 -23.68 -4.99 -3.69
C HIS A 397 -24.15 -3.77 -2.87
N THR A 398 -25.40 -3.79 -2.41
CA THR A 398 -26.03 -2.64 -1.73
C THR A 398 -25.33 -2.24 -0.43
N ASP A 399 -24.81 -3.19 0.32
CA ASP A 399 -24.03 -2.99 1.55
C ASP A 399 -22.66 -2.33 1.29
N ARG A 400 -22.22 -2.24 0.03
CA ARG A 400 -20.90 -1.72 -0.36
C ARG A 400 -20.93 -0.37 -1.06
N TYR A 401 -22.09 0.25 -1.24
CA TYR A 401 -22.21 1.55 -1.94
C TYR A 401 -21.43 2.67 -1.25
N SER A 402 -21.46 2.73 0.08
CA SER A 402 -20.70 3.73 0.84
C SER A 402 -19.19 3.60 0.61
N LEU A 403 -18.68 2.36 0.58
CA LEU A 403 -17.27 2.08 0.29
C LEU A 403 -16.92 2.44 -1.16
N ALA A 404 -17.75 2.04 -2.13
CA ALA A 404 -17.56 2.40 -3.54
C ALA A 404 -17.54 3.93 -3.74
N SER A 405 -18.44 4.65 -3.08
CA SER A 405 -18.49 6.12 -3.11
C SER A 405 -17.24 6.75 -2.50
N ALA A 406 -16.76 6.24 -1.36
CA ALA A 406 -15.54 6.71 -0.73
C ALA A 406 -14.31 6.51 -1.63
N LEU A 407 -14.20 5.36 -2.30
CA LEU A 407 -13.13 5.07 -3.25
C LEU A 407 -13.16 6.02 -4.46
N ALA A 408 -14.33 6.28 -5.05
CA ALA A 408 -14.45 7.22 -6.16
C ALA A 408 -14.08 8.67 -5.75
N HIS A 409 -14.50 9.13 -4.57
CA HIS A 409 -14.09 10.44 -4.04
C HIS A 409 -12.57 10.53 -3.85
N ARG A 410 -11.96 9.45 -3.36
CA ARG A 410 -10.52 9.37 -3.18
C ARG A 410 -9.78 9.41 -4.53
N ALA A 411 -10.26 8.69 -5.55
CA ALA A 411 -9.65 8.72 -6.87
C ALA A 411 -9.58 10.15 -7.43
N ILE A 412 -10.66 10.93 -7.29
CA ILE A 412 -10.71 12.35 -7.68
C ILE A 412 -9.71 13.20 -6.89
N ALA A 413 -9.49 12.89 -5.61
CA ALA A 413 -8.51 13.59 -4.78
C ALA A 413 -7.05 13.27 -5.15
N ILE A 414 -6.81 12.08 -5.71
CA ILE A 414 -5.48 11.62 -6.17
C ILE A 414 -5.17 12.21 -7.55
N ASP A 415 -6.13 12.12 -8.46
CA ASP A 415 -6.07 12.65 -9.83
C ASP A 415 -7.40 13.30 -10.22
N SER A 416 -7.36 14.57 -10.63
CA SER A 416 -8.55 15.36 -10.96
C SER A 416 -8.67 15.68 -12.45
N THR A 417 -8.01 14.89 -13.30
CA THR A 417 -8.14 15.00 -14.75
C THR A 417 -9.58 14.74 -15.21
N GLU A 418 -9.93 15.26 -16.38
CA GLU A 418 -11.23 15.01 -17.02
C GLU A 418 -11.54 13.51 -17.10
N GLY A 419 -10.55 12.68 -17.49
CA GLY A 419 -10.71 11.23 -17.55
C GLY A 419 -11.09 10.59 -16.21
N THR A 420 -10.40 10.96 -15.12
CA THR A 420 -10.71 10.44 -13.78
C THR A 420 -12.07 10.92 -13.27
N LEU A 421 -12.41 12.18 -13.52
CA LEU A 421 -13.72 12.73 -13.17
C LEU A 421 -14.85 12.02 -13.93
N LEU A 422 -14.69 11.75 -15.23
CA LEU A 422 -15.68 11.02 -16.04
C LEU A 422 -15.89 9.59 -15.54
N ARG A 423 -14.81 8.89 -15.18
CA ARG A 423 -14.91 7.53 -14.62
C ARG A 423 -15.57 7.52 -13.24
N ALA A 424 -15.18 8.42 -12.34
CA ALA A 424 -15.81 8.56 -11.03
C ALA A 424 -17.31 8.94 -11.15
N LEU A 425 -17.66 9.81 -12.09
CA LEU A 425 -19.05 10.13 -12.41
C LEU A 425 -19.83 8.87 -12.84
N GLY A 426 -19.20 7.95 -13.58
CA GLY A 426 -19.77 6.64 -13.92
C GLY A 426 -20.13 5.79 -12.69
N VAL A 427 -19.21 5.69 -11.73
CA VAL A 427 -19.44 5.00 -10.44
C VAL A 427 -20.65 5.61 -9.72
N PHE A 428 -20.66 6.93 -9.52
CA PHE A 428 -21.74 7.61 -8.80
C PHE A 428 -23.09 7.48 -9.51
N LYS A 429 -23.12 7.61 -10.84
CA LYS A 429 -24.34 7.41 -11.65
C LYS A 429 -24.93 6.02 -11.42
N ARG A 430 -24.08 4.99 -11.42
CA ARG A 430 -24.54 3.61 -11.22
C ARG A 430 -25.08 3.39 -9.81
N ILE A 431 -24.45 3.97 -8.79
CA ILE A 431 -25.01 3.97 -7.43
C ILE A 431 -26.39 4.64 -7.43
N THR A 432 -26.55 5.83 -8.02
CA THR A 432 -27.86 6.51 -8.08
C THR A 432 -28.91 5.79 -8.92
N GLN A 433 -28.53 4.93 -9.86
CA GLN A 433 -29.46 4.08 -10.61
C GLN A 433 -30.01 2.95 -9.75
N LEU A 434 -29.18 2.40 -8.85
CA LEU A 434 -29.55 1.29 -7.97
C LEU A 434 -30.20 1.77 -6.66
N ASP A 435 -29.78 2.92 -6.15
CA ASP A 435 -30.37 3.64 -5.02
C ASP A 435 -30.60 5.12 -5.40
N PRO A 436 -31.77 5.43 -5.98
CA PRO A 436 -32.11 6.79 -6.39
C PRO A 436 -32.23 7.81 -5.25
N GLN A 437 -32.28 7.37 -3.99
CA GLN A 437 -32.42 8.23 -2.81
C GLN A 437 -31.11 8.37 -2.04
N SER A 438 -30.00 7.86 -2.58
CA SER A 438 -28.67 7.97 -1.99
C SER A 438 -28.20 9.43 -1.97
N ILE A 439 -28.42 10.12 -0.84
CA ILE A 439 -28.09 11.55 -0.63
C ILE A 439 -26.64 11.86 -1.02
N TYR A 440 -25.69 11.04 -0.56
CA TYR A 440 -24.27 11.21 -0.86
C TYR A 440 -23.96 11.04 -2.35
N ALA A 441 -24.58 10.06 -3.01
CA ALA A 441 -24.35 9.81 -4.43
C ALA A 441 -24.97 10.92 -5.29
N LEU A 442 -26.15 11.43 -4.94
CA LEU A 442 -26.78 12.57 -5.63
C LEU A 442 -25.89 13.82 -5.60
N TYR A 443 -25.37 14.17 -4.43
CA TYR A 443 -24.41 15.28 -4.32
C TYR A 443 -23.14 15.02 -5.13
N ALA A 444 -22.62 13.79 -5.08
CA ALA A 444 -21.40 13.40 -5.78
C ALA A 444 -21.57 13.46 -7.31
N VAL A 445 -22.68 12.98 -7.87
CA VAL A 445 -23.01 13.12 -9.31
C VAL A 445 -23.00 14.59 -9.72
N GLY A 446 -23.76 15.43 -9.01
CA GLY A 446 -23.86 16.86 -9.33
C GLY A 446 -22.52 17.57 -9.29
N ARG A 447 -21.75 17.34 -8.22
CA ARG A 447 -20.42 17.92 -8.05
C ARG A 447 -19.44 17.44 -9.11
N THR A 448 -19.45 16.16 -9.44
CA THR A 448 -18.45 15.56 -10.34
C THR A 448 -18.73 15.93 -11.80
N ALA A 449 -20.01 15.95 -12.20
CA ALA A 449 -20.44 16.46 -13.50
C ALA A 449 -20.08 17.95 -13.70
N LEU A 450 -20.29 18.78 -12.66
CA LEU A 450 -19.82 20.18 -12.66
C LEU A 450 -18.31 20.28 -12.84
N LEU A 451 -17.52 19.51 -12.09
CA LEU A 451 -16.05 19.56 -12.17
C LEU A 451 -15.51 19.07 -13.52
N ALA A 452 -16.13 18.04 -14.10
CA ALA A 452 -15.82 17.53 -15.43
C ALA A 452 -16.35 18.42 -16.57
N ASN A 453 -17.14 19.45 -16.24
CA ASN A 453 -17.86 20.28 -17.21
C ASN A 453 -18.64 19.45 -18.26
N THR A 454 -19.36 18.44 -17.79
CA THR A 454 -20.12 17.49 -18.62
C THR A 454 -21.47 17.20 -18.00
N ASP A 455 -22.44 16.73 -18.79
CA ASP A 455 -23.78 16.36 -18.32
C ASP A 455 -24.42 17.39 -17.37
N LEU A 456 -24.31 18.69 -17.68
CA LEU A 456 -24.73 19.77 -16.78
C LEU A 456 -26.22 19.68 -16.39
N ASP A 457 -27.09 19.18 -17.28
CA ASP A 457 -28.50 18.94 -16.96
C ASP A 457 -28.69 17.83 -15.92
N LEU A 458 -27.87 16.78 -15.95
CA LEU A 458 -27.85 15.78 -14.90
C LEU A 458 -27.38 16.41 -13.59
N ALA A 459 -26.35 17.26 -13.64
CA ALA A 459 -25.88 17.95 -12.44
C ALA A 459 -26.99 18.81 -11.80
N VAL A 460 -27.75 19.55 -12.62
CA VAL A 460 -28.94 20.30 -12.17
C VAL A 460 -29.95 19.37 -11.50
N ARG A 461 -30.35 18.27 -12.16
CA ARG A 461 -31.34 17.34 -11.60
C ARG A 461 -30.86 16.71 -10.29
N SER A 462 -29.61 16.25 -10.23
CA SER A 462 -29.04 15.63 -9.04
C SER A 462 -28.93 16.61 -7.88
N PHE A 463 -28.53 17.87 -8.11
CA PHE A 463 -28.53 18.88 -7.04
C PHE A 463 -29.94 19.26 -6.60
N LYS A 464 -30.91 19.34 -7.51
CA LYS A 464 -32.31 19.61 -7.13
C LYS A 464 -32.87 18.48 -6.27
N GLN A 465 -32.68 17.23 -6.68
CA GLN A 465 -33.11 16.07 -5.92
C GLN A 465 -32.39 15.99 -4.57
N TYR A 466 -31.09 16.29 -4.53
CA TYR A 466 -30.34 16.41 -3.27
C TYR A 466 -30.97 17.42 -2.31
N LEU A 467 -31.40 18.58 -2.82
CA LEU A 467 -32.02 19.66 -2.05
C LEU A 467 -33.46 19.37 -1.59
N GLU A 468 -34.06 18.25 -2.01
CA GLU A 468 -35.36 17.77 -1.50
C GLU A 468 -35.22 17.04 -0.16
N HIS A 469 -34.03 16.56 0.19
CA HIS A 469 -33.76 15.92 1.47
C HIS A 469 -33.62 16.94 2.59
N GLU A 470 -33.83 16.51 3.84
CA GLU A 470 -33.63 17.38 5.00
C GLU A 470 -32.14 17.60 5.27
N GLN A 471 -31.77 18.82 5.68
CA GLN A 471 -30.40 19.14 6.05
C GLN A 471 -29.98 18.34 7.29
N GLN A 472 -28.86 17.62 7.19
CA GLN A 472 -28.24 16.89 8.30
C GLN A 472 -26.81 17.40 8.57
N PRO A 473 -26.28 17.30 9.81
CA PRO A 473 -24.91 17.70 10.12
C PRO A 473 -23.81 16.99 9.30
N GLU A 474 -24.05 15.73 8.93
CA GLU A 474 -23.11 14.80 8.30
C GLU A 474 -23.13 14.83 6.76
N ILE A 475 -24.00 15.63 6.15
CA ILE A 475 -24.09 15.81 4.69
C ILE A 475 -23.60 17.20 4.28
N PRO A 476 -23.11 17.38 3.03
CA PRO A 476 -22.74 18.70 2.52
C PRO A 476 -23.86 19.75 2.72
N SER A 477 -23.53 20.98 3.11
CA SER A 477 -24.58 21.96 3.39
C SER A 477 -25.42 22.28 2.14
N HIS A 478 -26.72 22.52 2.33
CA HIS A 478 -27.62 23.00 1.29
C HIS A 478 -27.13 24.31 0.71
N ALA A 479 -26.51 25.20 1.50
CA ALA A 479 -25.86 26.40 1.00
C ALA A 479 -24.74 26.07 -0.01
N ALA A 480 -23.90 25.08 0.28
CA ALA A 480 -22.86 24.63 -0.65
C ALA A 480 -23.44 23.95 -1.91
N ALA A 481 -24.53 23.19 -1.78
CA ALA A 481 -25.21 22.57 -2.92
C ALA A 481 -25.89 23.62 -3.83
N ARG A 482 -26.58 24.60 -3.25
CA ARG A 482 -27.17 25.76 -3.94
C ARG A 482 -26.11 26.56 -4.69
N TRP A 483 -24.99 26.86 -4.05
CA TRP A 483 -23.86 27.51 -4.72
C TRP A 483 -23.33 26.69 -5.90
N ARG A 484 -23.13 25.38 -5.74
CA ARG A 484 -22.71 24.54 -6.88
C ARG A 484 -23.75 24.49 -8.00
N LEU A 485 -25.03 24.45 -7.68
CA LEU A 485 -26.11 24.52 -8.66
C LEU A 485 -26.08 25.86 -9.43
N GLY A 486 -25.80 26.96 -8.73
CA GLY A 486 -25.56 28.26 -9.36
C GLY A 486 -24.39 28.22 -10.35
N MET A 487 -23.28 27.57 -9.98
CA MET A 487 -22.13 27.41 -10.89
C MET A 487 -22.48 26.59 -12.14
N VAL A 488 -23.31 25.55 -11.98
CA VAL A 488 -23.81 24.75 -13.12
C VAL A 488 -24.63 25.64 -14.06
N TYR A 489 -25.53 26.47 -13.52
CA TYR A 489 -26.31 27.40 -14.35
C TYR A 489 -25.44 28.45 -15.03
N GLU A 490 -24.39 28.97 -14.39
CA GLU A 490 -23.44 29.87 -15.05
C GLU A 490 -22.78 29.21 -16.26
N LEU A 491 -22.32 27.95 -16.13
CA LEU A 491 -21.75 27.19 -17.25
C LEU A 491 -22.76 26.93 -18.38
N GLN A 492 -24.05 26.85 -18.06
CA GLN A 492 -25.14 26.77 -19.04
C GLN A 492 -25.55 28.12 -19.64
N GLY A 493 -24.95 29.24 -19.21
CA GLY A 493 -25.34 30.60 -19.62
C GLY A 493 -26.65 31.10 -18.99
N ARG A 494 -27.14 30.40 -17.96
CA ARG A 494 -28.41 30.63 -17.25
C ARG A 494 -28.21 31.56 -16.06
N ILE A 495 -27.85 32.81 -16.37
CA ILE A 495 -27.34 33.77 -15.37
C ILE A 495 -28.37 34.14 -14.30
N GLU A 496 -29.63 34.30 -14.65
CA GLU A 496 -30.67 34.65 -13.67
C GLU A 496 -30.96 33.49 -12.71
N GLU A 497 -30.97 32.24 -13.20
CA GLU A 497 -31.07 31.09 -12.31
C GLU A 497 -29.82 30.94 -11.44
N ALA A 498 -28.62 31.20 -11.97
CA ALA A 498 -27.40 31.21 -11.17
C ALA A 498 -27.45 32.22 -10.03
N ARG A 499 -27.87 33.46 -10.32
CA ARG A 499 -28.08 34.54 -9.32
C ARG A 499 -29.03 34.08 -8.22
N ALA A 500 -30.18 33.52 -8.60
CA ALA A 500 -31.20 33.07 -7.64
C ALA A 500 -30.67 31.98 -6.70
N GLU A 501 -29.85 31.05 -7.20
CA GLU A 501 -29.25 29.99 -6.38
C GLU A 501 -28.15 30.52 -5.45
N TYR A 502 -27.36 31.51 -5.87
CA TYR A 502 -26.39 32.18 -4.98
C TYR A 502 -27.07 32.96 -3.87
N GLU A 503 -28.13 33.69 -4.17
CA GLU A 503 -28.95 34.36 -3.16
C GLU A 503 -29.60 33.35 -2.21
N ALA A 504 -30.08 32.22 -2.73
CA ALA A 504 -30.61 31.14 -1.90
C ALA A 504 -29.55 30.54 -0.97
N ALA A 505 -28.32 30.36 -1.46
CA ALA A 505 -27.21 29.91 -0.63
C ALA A 505 -26.92 30.89 0.52
N LEU A 506 -26.92 32.20 0.26
CA LEU A 506 -26.70 33.24 1.27
C LEU A 506 -27.88 33.42 2.24
N ARG A 507 -29.12 33.10 1.82
CA ARG A 507 -30.26 33.04 2.74
C ARG A 507 -30.12 31.90 3.76
N LEU A 508 -29.53 30.78 3.34
CA LEU A 508 -29.28 29.63 4.22
C LEU A 508 -28.06 29.87 5.11
N ASP A 509 -26.99 30.45 4.57
CA ASP A 509 -25.79 30.82 5.30
C ASP A 509 -25.29 32.20 4.83
N PRO A 510 -25.63 33.28 5.56
CA PRO A 510 -25.20 34.63 5.21
C PRO A 510 -23.67 34.82 5.23
N SER A 511 -22.93 33.92 5.88
CA SER A 511 -21.47 33.97 5.96
C SER A 511 -20.77 33.19 4.83
N PHE A 512 -21.54 32.59 3.91
CA PHE A 512 -21.00 31.74 2.86
C PHE A 512 -20.30 32.54 1.75
N ALA A 513 -19.05 32.94 2.03
CA ALA A 513 -18.24 33.86 1.21
C ALA A 513 -18.22 33.50 -0.28
N ARG A 514 -18.15 32.20 -0.62
CA ARG A 514 -18.11 31.72 -2.02
C ARG A 514 -19.35 32.10 -2.82
N ALA A 515 -20.54 32.11 -2.22
CA ALA A 515 -21.75 32.54 -2.89
C ALA A 515 -21.81 34.07 -3.02
N GLY A 516 -21.35 34.81 -2.01
CA GLY A 516 -21.23 36.27 -2.06
C GLY A 516 -20.28 36.75 -3.15
N GLU A 517 -19.11 36.11 -3.28
CA GLU A 517 -18.16 36.39 -4.35
C GLU A 517 -18.72 36.07 -5.74
N ALA A 518 -19.40 34.92 -5.90
CA ALA A 518 -20.01 34.53 -7.17
C ALA A 518 -21.11 35.52 -7.59
N LEU A 519 -21.98 35.91 -6.65
CA LEU A 519 -23.00 36.92 -6.89
C LEU A 519 -22.41 38.28 -7.25
N GLY A 520 -21.32 38.68 -6.59
CA GLY A 520 -20.58 39.91 -6.88
C GLY A 520 -20.02 39.96 -8.30
N LYS A 521 -19.59 38.82 -8.86
CA LYS A 521 -19.12 38.71 -10.26
C LYS A 521 -20.24 38.88 -11.28
N LEU A 522 -21.47 38.53 -10.91
CA LEU A 522 -22.68 38.63 -11.76
C LEU A 522 -23.37 40.00 -11.68
N LEU A 523 -22.86 40.93 -10.85
CA LEU A 523 -23.35 42.30 -10.81
C LEU A 523 -22.66 43.15 -11.89
N PRO A 524 -23.38 44.08 -12.54
CA PRO A 524 -22.76 45.01 -13.48
C PRO A 524 -21.63 45.77 -12.77
N LYS A 525 -20.43 45.83 -13.37
CA LYS A 525 -19.36 46.71 -12.89
C LYS A 525 -19.91 48.14 -12.92
N ARG A 526 -20.00 48.76 -11.74
CA ARG A 526 -20.42 50.15 -11.59
C ARG A 526 -19.36 51.11 -12.08
#